data_AF-A0A138AU21-F1
#
_entry.id   AF-A0A138AU21-F1
#
_cell.length_a   1.000
_cell.length_b   1.000
_cell.length_c   1.000
_cell.angle_alpha   90.00
_cell.angle_beta   90.00
_cell.angle_gamma   90.00
#
_symmetry.space_group_name_H-M   'P 1'
#
loop_
_entity.id
_entity.type
_entity.pdbx_description
1 polymer ?
#
loop_
_entity_poly.entity_id
_entity_poly.type
_entity_poly.pdbx_seq_one_letter_code
_entity_poly.pdbx_strand_id
1 'polypeptide(L)'
;MLTTMTESSDEVRFVSGNERLARILADPDRRARVDAITAEIDLIDQRYRTAAHLLDEAVATTAAEVGAGTTAEVLTALQRHLTAAGVREVGITLTFDDHDATVPWTRIADHPLRDTRD
;
A
#
# COMPACT_ATOMS: atom_id res chain seq x y z
N MET A 1 -17.19 60.98 -35.18
CA MET A 1 -16.26 59.84 -35.36
C MET A 1 -15.42 59.73 -34.10
N LEU A 2 -15.76 58.82 -33.20
CA LEU A 2 -14.88 58.40 -32.11
C LEU A 2 -15.23 56.97 -31.70
N THR A 3 -14.17 56.19 -31.62
CA THR A 3 -14.05 54.73 -31.63
C THR A 3 -14.71 54.07 -30.42
N THR A 4 -15.57 53.07 -30.67
CA THR A 4 -15.97 52.08 -29.67
C THR A 4 -14.77 51.20 -29.37
N MET A 5 -14.15 51.38 -28.19
CA MET A 5 -13.26 50.38 -27.61
C MET A 5 -14.12 49.19 -27.18
N THR A 6 -14.13 48.13 -27.99
CA THR A 6 -14.55 46.81 -27.56
C THR A 6 -13.53 46.29 -26.55
N GLU A 7 -13.82 46.45 -25.27
CA GLU A 7 -13.17 45.67 -24.21
C GLU A 7 -13.47 44.20 -24.45
N SER A 8 -12.50 43.48 -25.03
CA SER A 8 -12.49 42.03 -25.06
C SER A 8 -12.23 41.53 -23.64
N SER A 9 -13.28 41.47 -22.83
CA SER A 9 -13.29 40.74 -21.56
C SER A 9 -13.27 39.26 -21.90
N ASP A 10 -12.07 38.72 -22.08
CA ASP A 10 -11.85 37.28 -22.16
C ASP A 10 -12.12 36.72 -20.75
N GLU A 11 -13.37 36.33 -20.49
CA GLU A 11 -13.81 35.74 -19.23
C GLU A 11 -12.98 34.46 -18.97
N VAL A 12 -12.14 34.51 -17.94
CA VAL A 12 -11.38 33.34 -17.48
C VAL A 12 -12.37 32.31 -16.93
N ARG A 13 -12.78 31.37 -17.77
CA ARG A 13 -13.69 30.29 -17.38
C ARG A 13 -12.94 29.29 -16.51
N PHE A 14 -13.13 29.38 -15.20
CA PHE A 14 -12.65 28.40 -14.25
C PHE A 14 -13.33 27.05 -14.51
N VAL A 15 -12.58 26.09 -15.06
CA VAL A 15 -13.01 24.71 -15.20
C VAL A 15 -12.72 23.99 -13.89
N SER A 16 -13.74 23.41 -13.27
CA SER A 16 -13.54 22.61 -12.05
C SER A 16 -12.63 21.41 -12.34
N GLY A 17 -11.87 20.95 -11.34
CA GLY A 17 -10.97 19.80 -11.50
C GLY A 17 -11.67 18.56 -12.04
N ASN A 18 -12.91 18.33 -11.63
CA ASN A 18 -13.73 17.21 -12.09
C ASN A 18 -14.16 17.34 -13.56
N GLU A 19 -14.50 18.55 -13.99
CA GLU A 19 -14.90 18.81 -15.38
C GLU A 19 -13.69 18.74 -16.33
N ARG A 20 -12.51 19.15 -15.85
CA ARG A 20 -11.24 18.96 -16.56
C ARG A 20 -10.89 17.47 -16.66
N LEU A 21 -11.04 16.71 -15.57
CA LEU A 21 -10.78 15.28 -15.54
C LEU A 21 -11.75 14.52 -16.46
N ALA A 22 -13.04 14.85 -16.44
CA ALA A 22 -14.04 14.27 -17.34
C ALA A 22 -13.68 14.48 -18.82
N ARG A 23 -13.17 15.66 -19.19
CA ARG A 23 -12.71 15.94 -20.55
C ARG A 23 -11.46 15.14 -20.94
N ILE A 24 -10.53 14.94 -20.00
CA ILE A 24 -9.33 14.12 -20.22
C ILE A 24 -9.68 12.64 -20.38
N LEU A 25 -10.64 12.13 -19.59
CA LEU A 25 -11.10 10.74 -19.63
C LEU A 25 -12.13 10.46 -20.73
N ALA A 26 -12.57 11.48 -21.48
CA ALA A 26 -13.41 11.30 -22.67
C ALA A 26 -12.63 10.66 -23.84
N ASP A 27 -11.30 10.78 -23.83
CA ASP A 27 -10.40 10.06 -24.74
C ASP A 27 -10.31 8.58 -24.31
N PRO A 28 -10.76 7.63 -25.15
CA PRO A 28 -10.81 6.22 -24.80
C PRO A 28 -9.43 5.63 -24.48
N ASP A 29 -8.37 6.10 -25.15
CA ASP A 29 -7.00 5.61 -24.91
C ASP A 29 -6.46 6.13 -23.58
N ARG A 30 -6.88 7.32 -23.16
CA ARG A 30 -6.54 7.85 -21.82
C ARG A 30 -7.31 7.13 -20.73
N ARG A 31 -8.60 6.84 -20.97
CA ARG A 31 -9.41 6.07 -20.04
C ARG A 31 -8.87 4.66 -19.83
N ALA A 32 -8.58 3.94 -20.91
CA ALA A 32 -8.00 2.59 -20.83
C ALA A 32 -6.69 2.54 -20.04
N ARG A 33 -5.84 3.58 -20.16
CA ARG A 33 -4.60 3.69 -19.36
C ARG A 33 -4.87 3.88 -17.87
N VAL A 34 -5.84 4.72 -17.50
CA VAL A 34 -6.21 4.92 -16.10
C VAL A 34 -6.82 3.65 -15.51
N ASP A 35 -7.67 2.96 -16.28
CA ASP A 35 -8.26 1.69 -15.87
C ASP A 35 -7.17 0.62 -15.64
N ALA A 36 -6.16 0.56 -16.51
CA ALA A 36 -5.03 -0.36 -16.34
C ALA A 36 -4.20 -0.04 -15.09
N ILE A 37 -3.88 1.23 -14.83
CA ILE A 37 -3.18 1.65 -13.61
C ILE A 37 -4.00 1.31 -12.37
N THR A 38 -5.31 1.50 -12.42
CA THR A 38 -6.21 1.20 -11.30
C THR A 38 -6.21 -0.31 -11.02
N ALA A 39 -6.31 -1.13 -12.07
CA ALA A 39 -6.23 -2.59 -11.94
C ALA A 39 -4.87 -3.06 -11.39
N GLU A 40 -3.77 -2.41 -11.77
CA GLU A 40 -2.45 -2.71 -11.22
C GLU A 40 -2.36 -2.35 -9.73
N ILE A 41 -2.87 -1.18 -9.32
CA ILE A 41 -2.92 -0.78 -7.91
C ILE A 41 -3.76 -1.76 -7.09
N ASP A 42 -4.92 -2.17 -7.60
CA ASP A 42 -5.80 -3.13 -6.94
C ASP A 42 -5.11 -4.49 -6.78
N LEU A 43 -4.37 -4.93 -7.80
CA LEU A 43 -3.57 -6.16 -7.73
C LEU A 43 -2.48 -6.06 -6.66
N ILE A 44 -1.74 -4.96 -6.61
CA ILE A 44 -0.68 -4.73 -5.62
C ILE A 44 -1.26 -4.76 -4.20
N ASP A 45 -2.38 -4.08 -3.96
CA ASP A 45 -3.07 -4.06 -2.67
C ASP A 45 -3.56 -5.47 -2.28
N GLN A 46 -4.11 -6.22 -3.24
CA GLN A 46 -4.48 -7.61 -3.03
C GLN A 46 -3.28 -8.48 -2.63
N ARG A 47 -2.15 -8.37 -3.35
CA ARG A 47 -0.93 -9.15 -3.07
C ARG A 47 -0.34 -8.81 -1.72
N TYR A 48 -0.32 -7.53 -1.35
CA TYR A 48 0.09 -7.10 -0.02
C TYR A 48 -0.80 -7.71 1.08
N ARG A 49 -2.13 -7.67 0.93
CA ARG A 49 -3.06 -8.29 1.89
C ARG A 49 -2.84 -9.80 2.01
N THR A 50 -2.66 -10.50 0.88
CA THR A 50 -2.37 -11.94 0.88
C THR A 50 -1.06 -12.23 1.60
N ALA A 51 0.01 -11.48 1.30
CA ALA A 51 1.30 -11.69 1.94
C ALA A 51 1.24 -11.44 3.45
N ALA A 52 0.57 -10.38 3.88
CA ALA A 52 0.35 -10.09 5.29
C ALA A 52 -0.40 -11.24 5.99
N HIS A 53 -1.48 -11.73 5.38
CA HIS A 53 -2.26 -12.82 5.93
C HIS A 53 -1.44 -14.12 6.08
N LEU A 54 -0.67 -14.49 5.06
CA LEU A 54 0.19 -15.69 5.11
C LEU A 54 1.25 -15.59 6.22
N LEU A 55 1.80 -14.40 6.45
CA LEU A 55 2.77 -14.18 7.52
C LEU A 55 2.10 -14.20 8.91
N ASP A 56 0.90 -13.64 9.03
CA ASP A 56 0.09 -13.71 10.26
C ASP A 56 -0.22 -15.18 10.60
N GLU A 57 -0.59 -16.00 9.60
CA GLU A 57 -0.81 -17.44 9.76
C GLU A 57 0.48 -18.18 10.16
N ALA A 58 1.61 -17.91 9.50
CA ALA A 58 2.88 -18.55 9.84
C ALA A 58 3.31 -18.27 11.29
N VAL A 59 3.11 -17.04 11.76
CA VAL A 59 3.38 -16.64 13.14
C VAL A 59 2.42 -17.34 14.09
N ALA A 60 1.13 -17.42 13.77
CA ALA A 60 0.14 -18.13 14.57
C ALA A 60 0.43 -19.63 14.67
N THR A 61 0.79 -20.29 13.57
CA THR A 61 1.20 -21.70 13.55
C THR A 61 2.44 -21.91 14.42
N THR A 62 3.45 -21.05 14.29
CA THR A 62 4.65 -21.11 15.13
C THR A 62 4.29 -20.96 16.61
N ALA A 63 3.46 -19.97 16.96
CA ALA A 63 2.99 -19.78 18.34
C ALA A 63 2.20 -20.98 18.88
N ALA A 64 1.41 -21.66 18.04
CA ALA A 64 0.71 -22.88 18.43
C ALA A 64 1.68 -24.04 18.73
N GLU A 65 2.78 -24.15 17.96
CA GLU A 65 3.79 -25.20 18.13
C GLU A 65 4.70 -24.97 19.33
N VAL A 66 5.27 -23.77 19.47
CA VAL A 66 6.32 -23.47 20.47
C VAL A 66 5.88 -22.56 21.63
N GLY A 67 4.64 -22.05 21.58
CA GLY A 67 4.06 -21.13 22.55
C GLY A 67 4.21 -19.65 22.16
N ALA A 68 3.16 -18.87 22.42
CA ALA A 68 3.10 -17.45 22.08
C ALA A 68 4.23 -16.62 22.72
N GLY A 69 4.56 -16.88 23.99
CA GLY A 69 5.67 -16.19 24.68
C GLY A 69 7.02 -16.41 24.00
N THR A 70 7.37 -17.67 23.70
CA THR A 70 8.62 -18.03 23.00
C THR A 70 8.70 -17.36 21.63
N THR A 71 7.61 -17.38 20.87
CA THR A 71 7.54 -16.72 19.55
C THR A 71 7.79 -15.21 19.68
N ALA A 72 7.14 -14.54 20.64
CA ALA A 72 7.34 -13.11 20.88
C ALA A 72 8.79 -12.78 21.29
N GLU A 73 9.40 -13.61 22.13
CA GLU A 73 10.80 -13.43 22.56
C GLU A 73 11.77 -13.51 21.39
N VAL A 74 11.59 -14.49 20.49
CA VAL A 74 12.43 -14.64 19.29
C VAL A 74 12.29 -13.44 18.36
N LEU A 75 11.06 -13.03 18.05
CA LEU A 75 10.81 -11.87 17.18
C LEU A 75 11.42 -10.58 17.79
N THR A 76 11.24 -10.37 19.09
CA THR A 76 11.81 -9.22 19.81
C THR A 76 13.34 -9.27 19.81
N ALA A 77 13.93 -10.44 20.07
CA ALA A 77 15.37 -10.62 20.05
C ALA A 77 15.94 -10.32 18.66
N LEU A 78 15.30 -10.81 17.59
CA LEU A 78 15.72 -10.55 16.22
C LEU A 78 15.68 -9.05 15.90
N GLN A 79 14.57 -8.38 16.20
CA GLN A 79 14.43 -6.93 16.00
C GLN A 79 15.53 -6.15 16.73
N ARG A 80 15.80 -6.48 18.00
CA ARG A 80 16.86 -5.84 18.77
C ARG A 80 18.23 -6.01 18.12
N HIS A 81 18.56 -7.22 17.65
CA HIS A 81 19.85 -7.47 16.99
C HIS A 81 19.99 -6.71 15.68
N LEU A 82 18.94 -6.65 14.85
CA LEU A 82 18.95 -5.92 13.59
C LEU A 82 19.10 -4.41 13.83
N THR A 83 18.36 -3.84 14.78
CA THR A 83 18.51 -2.43 15.16
C THR A 83 19.91 -2.13 15.69
N ALA A 84 20.48 -3.00 16.52
CA ALA A 84 21.85 -2.84 17.02
C ALA A 84 22.91 -2.88 15.90
N ALA A 85 22.63 -3.62 14.81
CA ALA A 85 23.46 -3.64 13.61
C ALA A 85 23.26 -2.39 12.70
N GLY A 86 22.39 -1.45 13.08
CA GLY A 86 22.12 -0.22 12.32
C GLY A 86 21.07 -0.38 11.23
N VAL A 87 20.35 -1.51 11.18
CA VAL A 87 19.22 -1.70 10.25
C VAL A 87 18.08 -0.78 10.67
N ARG A 88 17.57 0.02 9.72
CA ARG A 88 16.52 1.02 9.98
C ARG A 88 15.12 0.51 9.68
N GLU A 89 15.01 -0.33 8.66
CA GLU A 89 13.74 -0.91 8.21
C GLU A 89 13.97 -2.40 7.95
N VAL A 90 13.03 -3.22 8.42
CA VAL A 90 13.00 -4.65 8.20
C VAL A 90 11.66 -4.98 7.56
N GLY A 91 11.68 -5.78 6.51
CA GLY A 91 10.49 -6.29 5.85
C GLY A 91 10.72 -7.72 5.38
N ILE A 92 9.63 -8.44 5.23
CA ILE A 92 9.63 -9.79 4.64
C ILE A 92 8.98 -9.67 3.26
N THR A 93 9.74 -10.05 2.23
CA THR A 93 9.27 -10.04 0.85
C THR A 93 8.78 -11.43 0.46
N LEU A 94 7.54 -11.52 0.00
CA LEU A 94 6.97 -12.71 -0.64
C LEU A 94 6.91 -12.45 -2.13
N THR A 95 7.53 -13.35 -2.90
CA THR A 95 7.51 -13.32 -4.36
C THR A 95 6.39 -14.21 -4.87
N PHE A 96 5.48 -13.60 -5.63
CA PHE A 96 4.45 -14.28 -6.41
C PHE A 96 4.85 -14.27 -7.89
N ASP A 97 4.22 -15.12 -8.71
CA ASP A 97 4.53 -15.21 -10.14
C ASP A 97 4.33 -13.88 -10.89
N ASP A 98 3.47 -13.01 -10.37
CA ASP A 98 3.06 -11.74 -10.96
C ASP A 98 3.57 -10.49 -10.22
N HIS A 99 3.90 -10.60 -8.93
CA HIS A 99 4.31 -9.46 -8.13
C HIS A 99 5.11 -9.83 -6.88
N ASP A 100 5.92 -8.89 -6.39
CA ASP A 100 6.55 -8.98 -5.08
C ASP A 100 5.77 -8.16 -4.06
N ALA A 101 5.46 -8.73 -2.90
CA ALA A 101 4.86 -8.01 -1.79
C ALA A 101 5.81 -7.98 -0.60
N THR A 102 6.15 -6.77 -0.13
CA THR A 102 6.98 -6.60 1.06
C THR A 102 6.11 -6.15 2.23
N VAL A 103 6.08 -6.96 3.29
CA VAL A 103 5.35 -6.67 4.52
C VAL A 103 6.33 -6.14 5.56
N PRO A 104 6.09 -4.96 6.14
CA PRO A 104 6.98 -4.39 7.16
C PRO A 104 6.97 -5.24 8.42
N TRP A 105 8.14 -5.47 8.99
CA TRP A 105 8.35 -6.27 10.19
C TRP A 105 7.51 -5.83 11.38
N THR A 106 7.30 -4.52 11.56
CA THR A 106 6.49 -3.96 12.64
C THR A 106 5.08 -4.51 12.66
N ARG A 107 4.48 -4.78 11.50
CA ARG A 107 3.16 -5.42 11.41
C ARG A 107 3.14 -6.80 12.06
N ILE A 108 4.23 -7.54 11.92
CA ILE A 108 4.37 -8.94 12.34
C ILE A 108 4.75 -8.99 13.82
N ALA A 109 5.73 -8.18 14.24
CA ALA A 109 6.21 -8.14 15.62
C ALA A 109 5.20 -7.54 16.60
N ASP A 110 4.38 -6.59 16.16
CA ASP A 110 3.33 -5.98 16.99
C ASP A 110 2.01 -6.78 16.94
N HIS A 111 1.95 -7.89 16.20
CA HIS A 111 0.74 -8.69 16.11
C HIS A 111 0.44 -9.34 17.48
N PRO A 112 -0.73 -9.09 18.08
CA PRO A 112 -1.07 -9.70 19.36
C PRO A 112 -1.17 -11.22 19.18
N LEU A 113 -0.22 -11.94 19.76
CA LEU A 113 -0.26 -13.40 19.86
C LEU A 113 -1.25 -13.75 20.96
N ARG A 114 -2.37 -14.38 20.59
CA ARG A 114 -3.31 -14.90 21.57
C ARG A 114 -2.74 -16.19 22.14
N ASP A 115 -2.63 -16.25 23.47
CA ASP A 115 -2.33 -17.50 24.15
C ASP A 115 -3.59 -18.37 24.09
N THR A 116 -3.53 -19.50 23.38
CA THR A 116 -4.63 -20.47 23.28
C THR A 116 -4.56 -21.54 24.36
N ARG A 117 -3.80 -21.30 25.43
CA ARG A 117 -3.68 -22.19 26.59
C ARG A 117 -4.42 -21.59 27.79
N ASP A 118 -5.75 -21.76 27.80
CA ASP A 118 -6.59 -21.79 29.01
C ASP A 118 -7.57 -22.97 28.90
#